data_AF-A0A955LLP2-F1
#
_entry.id   AF-A0A955LLP2-F1
#
_cell.length_a   1.000
_cell.length_b   1.000
_cell.length_c   1.000
_cell.angle_alpha   90.00
_cell.angle_beta   90.00
_cell.angle_gamma   90.00
#
_symmetry.space_group_name_H-M   'P 1'
#
loop_
_entity.id
_entity.type
_entity.pdbx_description
1 polymer ?
#
loop_
_entity_poly.entity_id
_entity_poly.type
_entity_poly.pdbx_seq_one_letter_code
_entity_poly.pdbx_strand_id
1 'polypeptide(L)'
;ESVISELGELFSEGDLVVDGGNSNYKETVRRGQMLAEKGIEFVDVGTSGGIWGLKEGYSMMVGGSETAVASLTPALKTLAPGDDIGWGHVGPNGSGHFVKMVHNGIEYGLMEAYAEGFEILKAKEEFGLDLHQISEIWRFGSVVRSWLLDLTANALADDADLSEIKGFVPDSGEGRWTVFEAIDLDIPAPIITHALFARFVSRQ
;
A
#
# COMPACT_ATOMS: atom_id res chain seq x y z
N GLU A 1 -2.69 -12.63 15.19
CA GLU A 1 -3.48 -13.05 16.36
C GLU A 1 -2.63 -13.49 17.54
N SER A 2 -1.75 -14.50 17.41
CA SER A 2 -0.97 -15.01 18.56
C SER A 2 -0.10 -13.93 19.23
N VAL A 3 0.66 -13.16 18.45
CA VAL A 3 1.58 -12.14 19.00
C VAL A 3 0.86 -11.05 19.78
N ILE A 4 -0.21 -10.47 19.24
CA ILE A 4 -0.94 -9.38 19.92
C ILE A 4 -1.60 -9.88 21.21
N SER A 5 -2.13 -11.10 21.19
CA SER A 5 -2.72 -11.72 22.40
C SER A 5 -1.65 -11.98 23.45
N GLU A 6 -0.48 -12.49 23.05
CA GLU A 6 0.66 -12.72 23.94
C GLU A 6 1.19 -11.43 24.55
N LEU A 7 1.36 -10.37 23.75
CA LEU A 7 1.74 -9.05 24.25
C LEU A 7 0.71 -8.53 25.26
N GLY A 8 -0.58 -8.74 25.03
CA GLY A 8 -1.64 -8.37 25.96
C GLY A 8 -1.61 -9.11 27.30
N GLU A 9 -0.92 -10.24 27.43
CA GLU A 9 -0.69 -10.92 28.72
C GLU A 9 0.63 -10.51 29.39
N LEU A 10 1.58 -9.95 28.62
CA LEU A 10 2.91 -9.57 29.10
C LEU A 10 3.00 -8.08 29.48
N PHE A 11 2.21 -7.23 28.83
CA PHE A 11 2.27 -5.78 28.98
C PHE A 11 1.39 -5.30 30.13
N SER A 12 1.72 -4.12 30.63
CA SER A 12 1.03 -3.46 31.74
C SER A 12 0.27 -2.21 31.26
N GLU A 13 -0.58 -1.66 32.14
CA GLU A 13 -1.27 -0.41 31.89
C GLU A 13 -0.28 0.72 31.51
N GLY A 14 -0.58 1.42 30.41
CA GLY A 14 0.25 2.49 29.86
C GLY A 14 1.31 2.03 28.85
N ASP A 15 1.52 0.72 28.67
CA ASP A 15 2.37 0.23 27.57
C ASP A 15 1.69 0.43 26.21
N LEU A 16 2.49 0.51 25.16
CA LEU A 16 2.05 0.74 23.78
C LEU A 16 2.44 -0.42 22.86
N VAL A 17 1.45 -0.97 22.18
CA VAL A 17 1.65 -1.90 21.06
C VAL A 17 1.50 -1.16 19.73
N VAL A 18 2.45 -1.35 18.82
CA VAL A 18 2.42 -0.78 17.47
C VAL A 18 2.35 -1.90 16.43
N ASP A 19 1.30 -1.90 15.60
CA ASP A 19 1.18 -2.80 14.44
C ASP A 19 1.48 -2.02 13.17
N GLY A 20 2.65 -2.27 12.57
CA GLY A 20 3.07 -1.66 11.30
C GLY A 20 2.79 -2.50 10.05
N GLY A 21 2.02 -3.58 10.19
CA GLY A 21 1.77 -4.54 9.12
C GLY A 21 0.71 -4.08 8.10
N ASN A 22 0.44 -4.95 7.11
CA ASN A 22 -0.75 -4.84 6.27
C ASN A 22 -1.93 -5.57 6.93
N SER A 23 -2.35 -5.10 8.10
CA SER A 23 -3.49 -5.69 8.81
C SER A 23 -4.82 -5.20 8.25
N ASN A 24 -5.84 -6.06 8.26
CA ASN A 24 -7.21 -5.62 7.98
C ASN A 24 -7.68 -4.68 9.10
N TYR A 25 -8.20 -3.50 8.73
CA TYR A 25 -8.56 -2.46 9.69
C TYR A 25 -9.65 -2.90 10.69
N LYS A 26 -10.58 -3.77 10.29
CA LYS A 26 -11.64 -4.30 11.17
C LYS A 26 -11.02 -5.13 12.30
N GLU A 27 -9.99 -5.91 12.00
CA GLU A 27 -9.22 -6.64 13.02
C GLU A 27 -8.40 -5.71 13.90
N THR A 28 -7.83 -4.65 13.34
CA THR A 28 -7.16 -3.61 14.12
C THR A 28 -8.09 -2.98 15.15
N VAL A 29 -9.31 -2.59 14.75
CA VAL A 29 -10.29 -2.03 15.69
C VAL A 29 -10.59 -3.02 16.82
N ARG A 30 -10.82 -4.29 16.48
CA ARG A 30 -11.07 -5.36 17.46
C ARG A 30 -9.88 -5.54 18.43
N ARG A 31 -8.65 -5.55 17.91
CA ARG A 31 -7.41 -5.71 18.70
C ARG A 31 -7.17 -4.50 19.61
N GLY A 32 -7.39 -3.30 19.11
CA GLY A 32 -7.29 -2.06 19.90
C GLY A 32 -8.27 -2.06 21.07
N GLN A 33 -9.52 -2.49 20.85
CA GLN A 33 -10.52 -2.64 21.93
C GLN A 33 -10.08 -3.68 22.97
N MET A 34 -9.62 -4.85 22.53
CA MET A 34 -9.14 -5.92 23.41
C MET A 34 -7.99 -5.46 24.32
N LEU A 35 -7.05 -4.68 23.79
CA LEU A 35 -5.92 -4.15 24.58
C LEU A 35 -6.33 -3.00 25.49
N ALA A 36 -7.26 -2.16 25.04
CA ALA A 36 -7.81 -1.07 25.85
C ALA A 36 -8.51 -1.58 27.12
N GLU A 37 -9.17 -2.75 27.08
CA GLU A 37 -9.74 -3.40 28.29
C GLU A 37 -8.69 -3.72 29.36
N LYS A 38 -7.42 -3.79 28.97
CA LYS A 38 -6.27 -4.01 29.86
C LYS A 38 -5.46 -2.74 30.14
N GLY A 39 -5.92 -1.58 29.67
CA GLY A 39 -5.21 -0.30 29.79
C GLY A 39 -3.96 -0.20 28.92
N ILE A 40 -3.83 -1.03 27.88
CA ILE A 40 -2.71 -1.03 26.93
C ILE A 40 -3.11 -0.19 25.71
N GLU A 41 -2.26 0.76 25.33
CA GLU A 41 -2.46 1.58 24.14
C GLU A 41 -2.13 0.78 22.87
N PHE A 42 -2.84 1.09 21.78
CA PHE A 42 -2.61 0.47 20.48
C PHE A 42 -2.54 1.53 19.39
N VAL A 43 -1.55 1.40 18.52
CA VAL A 43 -1.35 2.24 17.34
C VAL A 43 -1.18 1.35 16.12
N ASP A 44 -1.95 1.62 15.07
CA ASP A 44 -1.77 1.01 13.76
C ASP A 44 -1.02 1.95 12.80
N VAL A 45 -0.04 1.42 12.07
CA VAL A 45 0.81 2.19 11.17
C VAL A 45 0.80 1.54 9.78
N GLY A 46 -0.09 2.04 8.94
CA GLY A 46 -0.08 1.70 7.52
C GLY A 46 1.21 2.16 6.85
N THR A 47 2.10 1.22 6.50
CA THR A 47 3.46 1.54 6.02
C THR A 47 3.68 1.19 4.55
N SER A 48 4.01 2.16 3.69
CA SER A 48 4.29 1.99 2.27
C SER A 48 5.72 2.42 1.91
N GLY A 49 6.32 1.83 0.87
CA GLY A 49 7.68 2.13 0.39
C GLY A 49 8.53 0.89 0.06
N GLY A 50 8.09 -0.31 0.49
CA GLY A 50 8.81 -1.56 0.24
C GLY A 50 10.26 -1.53 0.76
N ILE A 51 11.16 -2.28 0.14
CA ILE A 51 12.59 -2.33 0.55
C ILE A 51 13.31 -0.98 0.41
N TRP A 52 12.80 -0.09 -0.44
CA TRP A 52 13.40 1.21 -0.74
C TRP A 52 13.16 2.24 0.35
N GLY A 53 12.10 2.06 1.15
CA GLY A 53 11.81 2.94 2.28
C GLY A 53 12.94 3.00 3.32
N LEU A 54 13.82 1.99 3.38
CA LEU A 54 15.04 2.05 4.20
C LEU A 54 15.99 3.19 3.80
N LYS A 55 16.00 3.55 2.51
CA LYS A 55 16.87 4.60 1.96
C LYS A 55 16.11 5.91 1.72
N GLU A 56 14.90 5.82 1.18
CA GLU A 56 14.11 6.98 0.74
C GLU A 56 13.12 7.47 1.81
N GLY A 57 12.94 6.69 2.89
CA GLY A 57 11.92 6.90 3.92
C GLY A 57 10.59 6.23 3.59
N TYR A 58 9.86 5.83 4.62
CA TYR A 58 8.56 5.16 4.49
C TYR A 58 7.40 6.16 4.51
N SER A 59 6.36 5.88 3.73
CA SER A 59 5.07 6.56 3.90
C SER A 59 4.27 5.87 5.01
N MET A 60 3.94 6.59 6.09
CA MET A 60 3.33 6.01 7.29
C MET A 60 2.01 6.71 7.67
N MET A 61 0.90 5.99 7.58
CA MET A 61 -0.43 6.46 7.95
C MET A 61 -0.77 5.92 9.34
N VAL A 62 -0.88 6.79 10.33
CA VAL A 62 -0.92 6.39 11.74
C VAL A 62 -2.32 6.55 12.31
N GLY A 63 -2.90 5.46 12.81
CA GLY A 63 -4.15 5.43 13.57
C GLY A 63 -3.89 5.18 15.05
N GLY A 64 -4.54 5.93 15.95
CA GLY A 64 -4.29 5.80 17.38
C GLY A 64 -4.96 6.87 18.24
N SER A 65 -4.69 6.86 19.55
CA SER A 65 -4.99 8.00 20.41
C SER A 65 -3.95 9.11 20.17
N GLU A 66 -4.33 10.39 20.35
CA GLU A 66 -3.37 11.50 20.17
C GLU A 66 -2.13 11.35 21.07
N THR A 67 -2.33 10.90 22.31
CA THR A 67 -1.24 10.68 23.27
C THR A 67 -0.30 9.55 22.83
N ALA A 68 -0.84 8.40 22.40
CA ALA A 68 -0.02 7.30 21.92
C ALA A 68 0.76 7.68 20.66
N VAL A 69 0.12 8.36 19.70
CA VAL A 69 0.78 8.79 18.46
C VAL A 69 1.85 9.86 18.73
N ALA A 70 1.59 10.79 19.66
CA ALA A 70 2.61 11.76 20.09
C ALA A 70 3.85 11.07 20.65
N SER A 71 3.68 10.00 21.44
CA SER A 71 4.82 9.22 21.97
C SER A 71 5.63 8.51 20.87
N LEU A 72 4.98 8.12 19.76
CA LEU A 72 5.60 7.42 18.63
C LEU A 72 6.33 8.36 17.66
N THR A 73 6.08 9.68 17.75
CA THR A 73 6.60 10.68 16.81
C THR A 73 8.10 10.58 16.53
N PRO A 74 9.01 10.39 17.51
CA PRO A 74 10.44 10.27 17.22
C PRO A 74 10.79 9.11 16.28
N ALA A 75 10.11 7.96 16.42
CA ALA A 75 10.31 6.81 15.55
C ALA A 75 9.76 7.08 14.14
N LEU A 76 8.58 7.72 14.05
CA LEU A 76 7.97 8.10 12.77
C LEU A 76 8.87 9.06 12.00
N LYS A 77 9.39 10.11 12.65
CA LYS A 77 10.33 11.06 12.02
C LYS A 77 11.61 10.38 11.54
N THR A 78 12.11 9.40 12.29
CA THR A 78 13.32 8.65 11.93
C THR A 78 13.10 7.77 10.70
N LEU A 79 11.92 7.16 10.56
CA LEU A 79 11.61 6.22 9.49
C LEU A 79 11.02 6.89 8.24
N ALA A 80 10.48 8.09 8.36
CA ALA A 80 9.88 8.83 7.26
C ALA A 80 10.93 9.54 6.39
N PRO A 81 10.57 10.02 5.17
CA PRO A 81 11.45 10.82 4.32
C PRO A 81 11.92 12.14 4.95
N GLY A 82 11.22 12.62 5.98
CA GLY A 82 11.62 13.79 6.75
C GLY A 82 10.69 14.04 7.93
N ASP A 83 11.07 15.01 8.76
CA ASP A 83 10.41 15.30 10.04
C ASP A 83 8.90 15.48 9.94
N ASP A 84 8.40 16.16 8.91
CA ASP A 84 6.98 16.41 8.70
C ASP A 84 6.56 16.01 7.26
N ILE A 85 7.24 15.01 6.68
CA ILE A 85 7.04 14.55 5.30
C ILE A 85 6.81 13.03 5.30
N GLY A 86 5.79 12.58 4.60
CA GLY A 86 5.54 11.16 4.38
C GLY A 86 4.86 10.43 5.53
N TRP A 87 4.54 11.08 6.64
CA TRP A 87 3.78 10.45 7.73
C TRP A 87 2.75 11.39 8.34
N GLY A 88 1.74 10.84 9.02
CA GLY A 88 0.77 11.65 9.76
C GLY A 88 -0.24 10.83 10.57
N HIS A 89 -0.80 11.47 11.60
CA HIS A 89 -1.93 10.95 12.37
C HIS A 89 -3.22 11.14 11.57
N VAL A 90 -3.84 10.03 11.15
CA VAL A 90 -4.99 10.04 10.23
C VAL A 90 -6.32 9.76 10.91
N GLY A 91 -6.32 9.47 12.21
CA GLY A 91 -7.53 9.27 12.99
C GLY A 91 -7.36 8.24 14.11
N PRO A 92 -8.48 7.75 14.68
CA PRO A 92 -8.44 6.77 15.76
C PRO A 92 -7.91 5.40 15.29
N ASN A 93 -7.83 4.46 16.22
CA ASN A 93 -7.49 3.06 15.96
C ASN A 93 -8.24 2.50 14.73
N GLY A 94 -7.52 1.88 13.81
CA GLY A 94 -8.00 1.32 12.54
C GLY A 94 -7.84 2.25 11.34
N SER A 95 -7.73 3.56 11.57
CA SER A 95 -7.67 4.53 10.46
C SER A 95 -6.37 4.44 9.64
N GLY A 96 -5.23 4.14 10.25
CA GLY A 96 -3.94 4.01 9.56
C GLY A 96 -3.96 2.84 8.58
N HIS A 97 -4.37 1.66 9.05
CA HIS A 97 -4.55 0.48 8.19
C HIS A 97 -5.66 0.65 7.16
N PHE A 98 -6.76 1.35 7.49
CA PHE A 98 -7.81 1.65 6.51
C PHE A 98 -7.27 2.53 5.37
N VAL A 99 -6.57 3.61 5.69
CA VAL A 99 -5.95 4.48 4.67
C VAL A 99 -4.95 3.69 3.82
N LYS A 100 -4.13 2.82 4.45
CA LYS A 100 -3.20 1.95 3.73
C LYS A 100 -3.89 0.93 2.81
N MET A 101 -5.00 0.34 3.26
CA MET A 101 -5.81 -0.55 2.43
C MET A 101 -6.30 0.18 1.18
N VAL A 102 -6.84 1.40 1.32
CA VAL A 102 -7.28 2.21 0.17
C VAL A 102 -6.10 2.59 -0.73
N HIS A 103 -4.93 2.93 -0.15
CA HIS A 103 -3.69 3.15 -0.91
C HIS A 103 -3.37 1.95 -1.82
N ASN A 104 -3.42 0.70 -1.30
CA ASN A 104 -3.16 -0.48 -2.13
C ASN A 104 -4.23 -0.69 -3.21
N GLY A 105 -5.50 -0.37 -2.94
CA GLY A 105 -6.54 -0.37 -3.98
C GLY A 105 -6.22 0.61 -5.12
N ILE A 106 -5.77 1.83 -4.80
CA ILE A 106 -5.33 2.83 -5.79
C ILE A 106 -4.12 2.32 -6.57
N GLU A 107 -3.13 1.73 -5.89
CA GLU A 107 -1.95 1.12 -6.50
C GLU A 107 -2.33 0.07 -7.56
N TYR A 108 -3.34 -0.76 -7.28
CA TYR A 108 -3.82 -1.75 -8.26
C TYR A 108 -4.36 -1.07 -9.53
N GLY A 109 -5.17 -0.03 -9.36
CA GLY A 109 -5.71 0.74 -10.49
C GLY A 109 -4.62 1.41 -11.33
N LEU A 110 -3.59 1.97 -10.69
CA LEU A 110 -2.47 2.58 -11.40
C LEU A 110 -1.65 1.55 -12.19
N MET A 111 -1.35 0.41 -11.58
CA MET A 111 -0.64 -0.68 -12.26
C MET A 111 -1.41 -1.18 -13.48
N GLU A 112 -2.72 -1.38 -13.36
CA GLU A 112 -3.55 -1.83 -14.48
C GLU A 112 -3.58 -0.80 -15.61
N ALA A 113 -3.75 0.49 -15.28
CA ALA A 113 -3.75 1.54 -16.29
C ALA A 113 -2.41 1.62 -17.06
N TYR A 114 -1.28 1.40 -16.39
CA TYR A 114 0.00 1.26 -17.09
C TYR A 114 0.03 0.00 -17.96
N ALA A 115 -0.40 -1.15 -17.45
CA ALA A 115 -0.40 -2.40 -18.20
C ALA A 115 -1.22 -2.29 -19.49
N GLU A 116 -2.44 -1.75 -19.42
CA GLU A 116 -3.29 -1.48 -20.60
C GLU A 116 -2.59 -0.53 -21.58
N GLY A 117 -2.00 0.56 -21.08
CA GLY A 117 -1.30 1.54 -21.92
C GLY A 117 -0.10 0.94 -22.66
N PHE A 118 0.75 0.18 -21.98
CA PHE A 118 1.90 -0.50 -22.59
C PHE A 118 1.46 -1.59 -23.58
N GLU A 119 0.39 -2.32 -23.30
CA GLU A 119 -0.16 -3.32 -24.24
C GLU A 119 -0.68 -2.66 -25.52
N ILE A 120 -1.38 -1.53 -25.42
CA ILE A 120 -1.84 -0.75 -26.59
C ILE A 120 -0.64 -0.30 -27.44
N LEU A 121 0.43 0.19 -26.81
CA LEU A 121 1.66 0.58 -27.53
C LEU A 121 2.30 -0.61 -28.22
N LYS A 122 2.42 -1.75 -27.52
CA LYS A 122 2.99 -3.00 -28.03
C LYS A 122 2.22 -3.53 -29.23
N ALA A 123 0.89 -3.53 -29.15
CA ALA A 123 0.01 -4.04 -30.19
C ALA A 123 0.05 -3.23 -31.50
N LYS A 124 0.56 -1.99 -31.47
CA LYS A 124 0.64 -1.11 -32.64
C LYS A 124 1.95 -1.33 -33.40
N GLU A 125 2.10 -2.53 -33.98
CA GLU A 125 3.33 -3.01 -34.63
C GLU A 125 3.85 -2.09 -35.76
N GLU A 126 2.98 -1.36 -36.45
CA GLU A 126 3.35 -0.48 -37.58
C GLU A 126 4.36 0.62 -37.23
N PHE A 127 4.49 0.97 -35.94
CA PHE A 127 5.43 1.99 -35.48
C PHE A 127 6.74 1.42 -34.91
N GLY A 128 6.83 0.12 -34.66
CA GLY A 128 8.04 -0.50 -34.10
C GLY A 128 8.53 0.18 -32.81
N LEU A 129 7.60 0.43 -31.87
CA LEU A 129 7.86 1.23 -30.66
C LEU A 129 8.79 0.51 -29.68
N ASP A 130 9.75 1.25 -29.13
CA ASP A 130 10.59 0.82 -28.02
C ASP A 130 9.93 1.22 -26.69
N LEU A 131 9.34 0.23 -26.00
CA LEU A 131 8.62 0.46 -24.75
C LEU A 131 9.56 0.90 -23.61
N HIS A 132 10.81 0.44 -23.59
CA HIS A 132 11.79 0.87 -22.60
C HIS A 132 12.12 2.35 -22.82
N GLN A 133 12.42 2.76 -24.05
CA GLN A 133 12.64 4.17 -24.38
C GLN A 133 11.44 5.04 -23.99
N ILE A 134 10.22 4.61 -24.30
CA ILE A 134 9.00 5.36 -23.96
C ILE A 134 8.85 5.48 -22.43
N SER A 135 9.10 4.40 -21.70
CA SER A 135 9.04 4.41 -20.24
C SER A 135 10.04 5.41 -19.65
N GLU A 136 11.29 5.45 -20.16
CA GLU A 136 12.32 6.42 -19.75
C GLU A 136 11.92 7.86 -20.04
N ILE A 137 11.29 8.12 -21.19
CA ILE A 137 10.74 9.45 -21.50
C ILE A 137 9.66 9.83 -20.47
N TRP A 138 8.78 8.89 -20.11
CA TRP A 138 7.68 9.18 -19.19
C TRP A 138 8.10 9.35 -17.73
N ARG A 139 9.25 8.81 -17.31
CA ARG A 139 9.77 9.03 -15.95
C ARG A 139 10.05 10.51 -15.65
N PHE A 140 10.39 11.30 -16.67
CA PHE A 140 10.85 12.68 -16.49
C PHE A 140 10.00 13.68 -17.26
N GLY A 141 9.24 14.50 -16.52
CA GLY A 141 8.44 15.59 -17.09
C GLY A 141 7.06 15.18 -17.62
N SER A 142 6.72 13.89 -17.60
CA SER A 142 5.37 13.42 -17.93
C SER A 142 4.38 13.64 -16.79
N VAL A 143 3.11 13.83 -17.14
CA VAL A 143 1.99 13.89 -16.19
C VAL A 143 1.67 12.54 -15.58
N VAL A 144 1.98 11.43 -16.27
CA VAL A 144 1.75 10.05 -15.79
C VAL A 144 2.97 9.46 -15.09
N ARG A 145 3.88 10.28 -14.55
CA ARG A 145 5.04 9.79 -13.80
C ARG A 145 4.63 9.22 -12.43
N SER A 146 5.31 8.15 -11.99
CA SER A 146 5.14 7.59 -10.64
C SER A 146 6.29 6.65 -10.30
N TRP A 147 6.41 6.27 -9.02
CA TRP A 147 7.32 5.21 -8.60
C TRP A 147 7.05 3.88 -9.30
N LEU A 148 5.78 3.54 -9.57
CA LEU A 148 5.42 2.33 -10.32
C LEU A 148 5.95 2.38 -11.76
N LEU A 149 5.94 3.55 -12.38
CA LEU A 149 6.54 3.75 -13.70
C LEU A 149 8.07 3.62 -13.64
N ASP A 150 8.73 4.13 -12.60
CA ASP A 150 10.17 3.92 -12.40
C ASP A 150 10.52 2.42 -12.32
N LEU A 151 9.72 1.63 -11.59
CA LEU A 151 9.89 0.18 -11.51
C LEU A 151 9.63 -0.50 -12.87
N THR A 152 8.62 -0.04 -13.60
CA THR A 152 8.29 -0.56 -14.93
C THR A 152 9.43 -0.32 -15.91
N ALA A 153 10.00 0.88 -15.92
CA ALA A 153 11.13 1.21 -16.77
C ALA A 153 12.37 0.38 -16.44
N ASN A 154 12.68 0.20 -15.15
CA ASN A 154 13.77 -0.67 -14.72
C ASN A 154 13.57 -2.12 -15.19
N ALA A 155 12.34 -2.65 -15.11
CA ALA A 155 12.04 -4.00 -15.59
C ALA A 155 12.21 -4.12 -17.13
N LEU A 156 11.77 -3.12 -17.89
CA LEU A 156 11.91 -3.09 -19.35
C LEU A 156 13.36 -2.88 -19.81
N ALA A 157 14.21 -2.27 -18.97
CA ALA A 157 15.64 -2.13 -19.24
C ALA A 157 16.36 -3.49 -19.22
N ASP A 158 15.94 -4.38 -18.31
CA ASP A 158 16.48 -5.73 -18.16
C ASP A 158 15.94 -6.68 -19.24
N ASP A 159 14.62 -6.63 -19.51
CA ASP A 159 13.95 -7.42 -20.53
C ASP A 159 12.75 -6.64 -21.11
N ALA A 160 12.92 -6.09 -22.31
CA ALA A 160 11.89 -5.29 -22.99
C ALA A 160 10.62 -6.09 -23.35
N ASP A 161 10.73 -7.42 -23.48
CA ASP A 161 9.61 -8.29 -23.78
C ASP A 161 8.98 -8.92 -22.54
N LEU A 162 9.61 -8.75 -21.37
CA LEU A 162 9.25 -9.43 -20.11
C LEU A 162 9.10 -10.95 -20.30
N SER A 163 9.93 -11.51 -21.18
CA SER A 163 9.88 -12.89 -21.66
C SER A 163 10.02 -13.95 -20.54
N GLU A 164 10.75 -13.61 -19.48
CA GLU A 164 10.96 -14.49 -18.31
C GLU A 164 9.85 -14.34 -17.25
N ILE A 165 8.94 -13.38 -17.40
CA ILE A 165 7.86 -13.11 -16.44
C ILE A 165 6.59 -13.76 -16.96
N LYS A 166 6.07 -14.73 -16.20
CA LYS A 166 4.71 -15.24 -16.43
C LYS A 166 3.71 -14.10 -16.20
N GLY A 167 2.78 -13.91 -17.14
CA GLY A 167 1.63 -13.01 -16.99
C GLY A 167 0.59 -13.48 -15.96
N PHE A 168 1.05 -13.84 -14.76
CA PHE A 168 0.26 -14.26 -13.61
C PHE A 168 0.51 -13.26 -12.48
N VAL A 169 -0.53 -12.58 -12.03
CA VAL A 169 -0.40 -11.53 -11.01
C VAL A 169 -1.10 -11.96 -9.72
N PRO A 170 -0.36 -12.28 -8.64
CA PRO A 170 -0.98 -12.56 -7.34
C PRO A 170 -1.58 -11.28 -6.72
N ASP A 171 -2.40 -11.47 -5.69
CA ASP A 171 -2.88 -10.37 -4.85
C ASP A 171 -2.78 -10.80 -3.38
N SER A 172 -2.31 -9.89 -2.55
CA SER A 172 -2.07 -10.09 -1.11
C SER A 172 -3.33 -9.90 -0.26
N GLY A 173 -4.45 -9.50 -0.88
CA GLY A 173 -5.78 -9.39 -0.26
C GLY A 173 -6.28 -7.96 -0.07
N GLU A 174 -5.40 -6.96 0.04
CA GLU A 174 -5.77 -5.58 0.34
C GLU A 174 -6.66 -4.97 -0.76
N GLY A 175 -6.38 -5.27 -2.04
CA GLY A 175 -7.23 -4.85 -3.15
C GLY A 175 -8.65 -5.44 -3.08
N ARG A 176 -8.80 -6.67 -2.56
CA ARG A 176 -10.12 -7.26 -2.29
C ARG A 176 -10.82 -6.53 -1.17
N TRP A 177 -10.12 -6.24 -0.08
CA TRP A 177 -10.69 -5.50 1.04
C TRP A 177 -11.17 -4.11 0.63
N THR A 178 -10.43 -3.39 -0.21
CA THR A 178 -10.89 -2.09 -0.75
C THR A 178 -12.19 -2.22 -1.52
N VAL A 179 -12.34 -3.23 -2.39
CA VAL A 179 -13.56 -3.44 -3.18
C VAL A 179 -14.75 -3.84 -2.30
N PHE A 180 -14.53 -4.72 -1.32
CA PHE A 180 -15.58 -5.08 -0.36
C PHE A 180 -16.03 -3.88 0.46
N GLU A 181 -15.09 -3.06 0.92
CA GLU A 181 -15.41 -1.86 1.68
C GLU A 181 -16.17 -0.82 0.82
N ALA A 182 -15.81 -0.69 -0.46
CA ALA A 182 -16.56 0.18 -1.38
C ALA A 182 -18.01 -0.28 -1.54
N ILE A 183 -18.26 -1.60 -1.57
CA ILE A 183 -19.62 -2.17 -1.58
C ILE A 183 -20.34 -1.89 -0.26
N ASP A 184 -19.69 -2.17 0.88
CA ASP A 184 -20.27 -1.95 2.22
C ASP A 184 -20.68 -0.48 2.44
N LEU A 185 -20.00 0.47 1.79
CA LEU A 185 -20.24 1.92 1.89
C LEU A 185 -21.11 2.49 0.75
N ASP A 186 -21.60 1.67 -0.18
CA ASP A 186 -22.32 2.11 -1.39
C ASP A 186 -21.52 3.12 -2.26
N ILE A 187 -20.19 2.98 -2.34
CA ILE A 187 -19.30 3.84 -3.12
C ILE A 187 -18.87 3.15 -4.43
N PRO A 188 -19.10 3.77 -5.61
CA PRO A 188 -18.66 3.20 -6.88
C PRO A 188 -17.12 3.24 -7.01
N ALA A 189 -16.48 2.07 -7.12
CA ALA A 189 -15.04 1.91 -7.32
C ALA A 189 -14.67 1.10 -8.59
N PRO A 190 -15.12 1.52 -9.79
CA PRO A 190 -15.04 0.70 -11.00
C PRO A 190 -13.60 0.39 -11.43
N ILE A 191 -12.68 1.36 -11.32
CA ILE A 191 -11.28 1.19 -11.75
C ILE A 191 -10.56 0.16 -10.87
N ILE A 192 -10.66 0.31 -9.54
CA ILE A 192 -10.03 -0.62 -8.58
C ILE A 192 -10.64 -2.02 -8.72
N THR A 193 -11.95 -2.10 -8.94
CA THR A 193 -12.66 -3.37 -9.13
C THR A 193 -12.21 -4.07 -10.41
N HIS A 194 -12.07 -3.32 -11.51
CA HIS A 194 -11.59 -3.87 -12.78
C HIS A 194 -10.15 -4.37 -12.65
N ALA A 195 -9.26 -3.57 -12.06
CA ALA A 195 -7.87 -3.97 -11.82
C ALA A 195 -7.75 -5.24 -10.98
N LEU A 196 -8.62 -5.42 -9.97
CA LEU A 196 -8.68 -6.67 -9.21
C LEU A 196 -9.10 -7.86 -10.09
N PHE A 197 -10.08 -7.67 -10.97
CA PHE A 197 -10.56 -8.74 -11.86
C PHE A 197 -9.59 -9.06 -12.99
N ALA A 198 -8.87 -8.09 -13.53
CA ALA A 198 -7.77 -8.32 -14.48
C ALA A 198 -6.71 -9.27 -13.89
N ARG A 199 -6.37 -9.08 -12.60
CA ARG A 199 -5.52 -10.04 -11.89
C ARG A 199 -6.14 -11.44 -11.80
N PHE A 200 -7.46 -11.58 -11.64
CA PHE A 200 -8.09 -12.91 -11.64
C PHE A 200 -8.06 -13.56 -13.03
N VAL A 201 -8.25 -12.79 -14.09
CA VAL A 201 -8.14 -13.27 -15.48
C VAL A 201 -6.73 -13.79 -15.75
N SER A 202 -5.69 -13.10 -15.28
CA SER A 202 -4.27 -13.51 -15.43
C SER A 202 -3.93 -14.89 -14.83
N ARG A 203 -4.82 -15.48 -14.04
CA ARG A 203 -4.61 -16.74 -13.32
C ARG A 203 -5.29 -17.94 -13.97
N GLN A 204 -6.07 -17.71 -15.02
CA GLN A 204 -6.74 -18.74 -15.81
C GLN A 204 -5.83 -19.22 -16.93
#